data_AF-A0A1M4WD47-F1
#
_entry.id   AF-A0A1M4WD47-F1
#
_cell.length_a   1.000
_cell.length_b   1.000
_cell.length_c   1.000
_cell.angle_alpha   90.00
_cell.angle_beta   90.00
_cell.angle_gamma   90.00
#
_symmetry.space_group_name_H-M   'P 1'
#
loop_
_entity.id
_entity.type
_entity.pdbx_description
1 polymer ?
#
loop_
_entity_poly.entity_id
_entity_poly.type
_entity_poly.pdbx_seq_one_letter_code
_entity_poly.pdbx_strand_id
1 'polypeptide(L)'
;MFSYIHLALHGLVPVAIAWFFFRSDWKRAALIMLAANLVDLDHLVANPVYDPNRCSINFHPLHKMLPISLYGAMMFLPWPPLRYLGIGLITHMLLDATDCAF
;
A
#
# COMPACT_ATOMS: atom_id res chain seq x y z
N MET A 1 7.32 6.97 12.57
CA MET A 1 6.76 8.34 12.39
C MET A 1 5.58 8.55 13.36
N PHE A 2 5.07 9.78 13.62
CA PHE A 2 3.84 9.94 14.43
C PHE A 2 2.74 9.03 13.83
N SER A 3 2.32 7.97 14.53
CA SER A 3 1.50 6.88 13.95
C SER A 3 0.22 7.36 13.27
N TYR A 4 -0.33 8.50 13.73
CA TYR A 4 -1.48 9.16 13.12
C TYR A 4 -1.21 9.73 11.73
N ILE A 5 -0.01 10.27 11.48
CA ILE A 5 0.39 10.77 10.16
C ILE A 5 0.53 9.61 9.19
N HIS A 6 1.21 8.54 9.61
CA HIS A 6 1.36 7.32 8.81
C HIS A 6 -0.02 6.77 8.38
N LEU A 7 -0.94 6.60 9.34
CA LEU A 7 -2.30 6.12 9.05
C LEU A 7 -3.08 7.07 8.13
N ALA A 8 -2.94 8.39 8.33
CA ALA A 8 -3.59 9.37 7.46
C ALA A 8 -3.05 9.29 6.02
N LEU A 9 -1.74 9.05 5.84
CA LEU A 9 -1.14 8.94 4.51
C LEU A 9 -1.65 7.72 3.74
N HIS A 10 -1.87 6.57 4.40
CA HIS A 10 -2.49 5.39 3.78
C HIS A 10 -3.91 5.63 3.27
N GLY A 11 -4.59 6.68 3.74
CA GLY A 11 -5.84 7.16 3.18
C GLY A 11 -5.68 8.25 2.12
N LEU A 12 -4.93 9.31 2.45
CA LEU A 12 -4.84 10.52 1.65
C LEU A 12 -4.04 10.33 0.36
N VAL A 13 -2.94 9.59 0.40
CA VAL A 13 -2.05 9.41 -0.76
C VAL A 13 -2.72 8.61 -1.88
N PRO A 14 -3.38 7.45 -1.62
CA PRO A 14 -4.15 6.74 -2.64
C PRO A 14 -5.22 7.61 -3.31
N VAL A 15 -5.96 8.39 -2.52
CA VAL A 15 -7.01 9.29 -3.05
C VAL A 15 -6.39 10.40 -3.90
N ALA A 16 -5.27 10.98 -3.48
CA ALA A 16 -4.55 11.99 -4.25
C ALA A 16 -4.06 11.40 -5.58
N ILE A 17 -3.39 10.25 -5.57
CA ILE A 17 -2.92 9.57 -6.78
C ILE A 17 -4.09 9.31 -7.75
N ALA A 18 -5.18 8.76 -7.25
CA ALA A 18 -6.37 8.50 -8.04
C ALA A 18 -6.96 9.79 -8.66
N TRP A 19 -7.02 10.87 -7.88
CA TRP A 19 -7.58 12.15 -8.33
C TRP A 19 -6.71 12.85 -9.39
N PHE A 20 -5.39 12.87 -9.19
CA PHE A 20 -4.46 13.54 -10.10
C PHE A 20 -4.22 12.75 -11.39
N PHE A 21 -4.01 11.43 -11.30
CA PHE A 21 -3.57 10.62 -12.46
C PHE A 21 -4.69 9.87 -13.17
N PHE A 22 -5.82 9.60 -12.49
CA PHE A 22 -6.93 8.80 -13.02
C PHE A 22 -8.23 9.60 -13.04
N ARG A 23 -8.16 10.88 -13.40
CA ARG A 23 -9.26 11.86 -13.25
C ARG A 23 -10.61 11.41 -13.81
N SER A 24 -10.63 10.67 -14.92
CA SER A 24 -11.87 10.16 -15.53
C SER A 24 -12.53 9.03 -14.75
N ASP A 25 -11.77 8.25 -13.97
CA ASP A 25 -12.22 7.07 -13.22
C ASP A 25 -11.79 7.13 -11.73
N TRP A 26 -11.55 8.35 -11.23
CA TRP A 26 -10.81 8.58 -9.98
C TRP A 26 -11.48 7.95 -8.76
N LYS A 27 -12.82 7.88 -8.73
CA LYS A 27 -13.56 7.26 -7.62
C LYS A 27 -13.28 5.77 -7.54
N ARG A 28 -13.28 5.10 -8.69
CA ARG A 28 -13.00 3.66 -8.78
C ARG A 28 -11.53 3.38 -8.49
N ALA A 29 -10.63 4.16 -9.06
CA ALA A 29 -9.20 4.09 -8.77
C ALA A 29 -8.93 4.27 -7.27
N ALA A 30 -9.51 5.32 -6.65
CA ALA A 30 -9.35 5.59 -5.22
C ALA A 30 -9.88 4.44 -4.36
N LEU A 31 -11.08 3.93 -4.66
CA LEU A 31 -11.66 2.81 -3.91
C LEU A 31 -10.77 1.56 -3.96
N ILE A 32 -10.24 1.22 -5.14
CA ILE A 32 -9.38 0.05 -5.31
C ILE A 32 -8.02 0.26 -4.65
N MET A 33 -7.41 1.45 -4.78
CA MET A 33 -6.14 1.75 -4.13
C MET A 33 -6.27 1.79 -2.60
N LEU A 34 -7.38 2.29 -2.06
CA LEU A 34 -7.68 2.24 -0.62
C LEU A 34 -7.89 0.79 -0.13
N ALA A 35 -8.57 -0.04 -0.94
CA ALA A 35 -8.76 -1.45 -0.62
C ALA A 35 -7.42 -2.23 -0.61
N ALA A 36 -6.38 -1.72 -1.27
CA ALA A 36 -5.04 -2.32 -1.22
C ALA A 36 -4.45 -2.36 0.19
N ASN A 37 -4.86 -1.46 1.10
CA ASN A 37 -4.44 -1.49 2.51
C ASN A 37 -4.88 -2.78 3.24
N LEU A 38 -5.78 -3.59 2.65
CA LEU A 38 -6.09 -4.92 3.18
C LEU A 38 -4.89 -5.88 3.11
N VAL A 39 -3.80 -5.52 2.44
CA VAL A 39 -2.53 -6.26 2.48
C VAL A 39 -2.00 -6.41 3.91
N ASP A 40 -2.27 -5.44 4.80
CA ASP A 40 -1.91 -5.46 6.23
C ASP A 40 -2.56 -6.59 7.01
N LEU A 41 -3.54 -7.30 6.44
CA LEU A 41 -4.09 -8.49 7.10
C LEU A 41 -3.02 -9.58 7.31
N ASP A 42 -1.86 -9.51 6.63
CA ASP A 42 -0.72 -10.37 6.90
C ASP A 42 -0.03 -10.08 8.26
N HIS A 43 -0.31 -8.93 8.90
CA HIS A 43 0.12 -8.64 10.27
C HIS A 43 -0.49 -9.60 11.29
N LEU A 44 -1.64 -10.21 11.00
CA LEU A 44 -2.26 -11.22 11.85
C LEU A 44 -1.38 -12.47 12.04
N VAL A 45 -0.38 -12.66 11.17
CA VAL A 45 0.59 -13.76 11.24
C VAL A 45 1.83 -13.39 12.07
N ALA A 46 1.96 -12.14 12.49
CA ALA A 46 3.10 -11.66 13.27
C ALA A 46 2.90 -11.79 14.79
N ASN A 47 4.02 -11.84 15.52
CA ASN A 47 4.05 -11.73 16.97
C ASN A 47 5.12 -10.70 17.40
N PRO A 48 4.75 -9.56 18.01
CA PRO A 48 3.38 -9.11 18.26
C PRO A 48 2.65 -8.73 16.96
N VAL A 49 1.32 -8.85 16.95
CA VAL A 49 0.48 -8.52 15.78
C VAL A 49 0.70 -7.05 15.36
N TYR A 50 0.68 -6.13 16.33
CA TYR A 50 0.91 -4.70 16.11
C TYR A 50 2.10 -4.21 16.93
N ASP A 51 3.01 -3.49 16.27
CA ASP A 51 4.11 -2.76 16.90
C ASP A 51 4.37 -1.49 16.07
N PRO A 52 4.16 -0.29 16.64
CA PRO A 52 4.32 0.97 15.90
C PRO A 52 5.78 1.32 15.58
N ASN A 53 6.75 0.61 16.15
CA ASN A 53 8.18 0.87 15.94
C ASN A 53 8.85 -0.21 15.07
N ARG A 54 8.07 -1.12 14.48
CA ARG A 54 8.61 -2.20 13.65
C ARG A 54 8.60 -1.80 12.17
N CYS A 55 9.72 -2.04 11.50
CA CYS A 55 9.76 -2.03 10.04
C CYS A 55 8.95 -3.20 9.47
N SER A 56 7.85 -2.92 8.75
CA SER A 56 7.01 -3.94 8.10
C SER A 56 7.70 -4.62 6.92
N ILE A 57 8.56 -3.89 6.20
CA ILE A 57 9.22 -4.37 4.98
C ILE A 57 10.17 -5.53 5.31
N ASN A 58 10.05 -6.62 4.54
CA ASN A 58 10.72 -7.91 4.76
C ASN A 58 10.37 -8.64 6.06
N PHE A 59 9.51 -8.08 6.92
CA PHE A 59 9.04 -8.73 8.13
C PHE A 59 7.79 -9.58 7.86
N HIS A 60 6.76 -8.98 7.24
CA HIS A 60 5.50 -9.66 6.97
C HIS A 60 5.49 -10.40 5.61
N PRO A 61 4.73 -11.50 5.46
CA PRO A 61 4.75 -12.34 4.26
C PRO A 61 4.49 -11.59 2.94
N LEU A 62 3.51 -10.68 2.91
CA LEU A 62 3.12 -9.89 1.73
C LEU A 62 3.98 -8.62 1.57
N HIS A 63 4.74 -8.27 2.60
CA HIS A 63 5.69 -7.16 2.62
C HIS A 63 7.13 -7.57 2.25
N LYS A 64 7.32 -8.79 1.72
CA LYS A 64 8.61 -9.26 1.20
C LYS A 64 8.86 -8.72 -0.21
N MET A 65 10.14 -8.64 -0.59
CA MET A 65 10.55 -8.14 -1.92
C MET A 65 9.92 -8.89 -3.11
N LEU A 66 9.69 -10.19 -2.98
CA LEU A 66 9.06 -10.97 -4.05
C LEU A 66 7.60 -10.51 -4.30
N PRO A 67 6.67 -10.53 -3.33
CA PRO A 67 5.36 -9.91 -3.47
C PRO A 67 5.41 -8.46 -3.98
N ILE A 68 6.28 -7.62 -3.42
CA ILE A 68 6.43 -6.22 -3.83
C ILE A 68 6.77 -6.10 -5.32
N SER A 69 7.67 -6.95 -5.83
CA SER A 69 8.00 -6.97 -7.27
C SER A 69 6.80 -7.34 -8.15
N LEU A 70 5.93 -8.24 -7.68
CA LEU A 70 4.70 -8.61 -8.39
C LEU A 70 3.70 -7.46 -8.41
N TYR A 71 3.58 -6.71 -7.30
CA TYR A 71 2.74 -5.50 -7.23
C TYR A 71 3.24 -4.43 -8.21
N GLY A 72 4.56 -4.26 -8.31
CA GLY A 72 5.19 -3.40 -9.30
C GLY A 72 4.85 -3.84 -10.73
N ALA A 73 4.92 -5.13 -11.03
CA ALA A 73 4.53 -5.67 -12.33
C ALA A 73 3.03 -5.41 -12.64
N MET A 74 2.15 -5.51 -11.65
CA MET A 74 0.71 -5.25 -11.80
C MET A 74 0.41 -3.83 -12.31
N MET A 75 1.24 -2.84 -11.97
CA MET A 75 1.08 -1.45 -12.44
C MET A 75 1.16 -1.31 -13.97
N PHE A 76 1.80 -2.26 -14.66
CA PHE A 76 1.99 -2.21 -16.12
C PHE A 76 0.94 -3.00 -16.89
N LEU A 77 0.04 -3.71 -16.20
CA LEU A 77 -0.96 -4.54 -16.86
C LEU A 77 -2.03 -3.68 -17.56
N PRO A 78 -2.56 -4.12 -18.72
CA PRO A 78 -3.55 -3.36 -19.49
C PRO A 78 -4.92 -3.29 -18.80
N TRP A 79 -5.20 -4.19 -17.85
CA TRP A 79 -6.47 -4.26 -17.15
C TRP A 79 -6.55 -3.23 -16.00
N PRO A 80 -7.41 -2.19 -16.10
CA PRO A 80 -7.38 -1.07 -15.16
C PRO A 80 -7.57 -1.43 -13.67
N PRO A 81 -8.49 -2.34 -13.27
CA PRO A 81 -8.64 -2.72 -11.87
C PRO A 81 -7.36 -3.29 -11.25
N LEU A 82 -6.66 -4.17 -11.97
CA LEU A 82 -5.43 -4.79 -11.49
C LEU A 82 -4.26 -3.80 -11.50
N ARG A 83 -4.25 -2.87 -12.45
CA ARG A 83 -3.33 -1.73 -12.46
C ARG A 83 -3.52 -0.84 -11.24
N TYR A 84 -4.76 -0.45 -10.92
CA TYR A 84 -5.05 0.38 -9.74
C TYR A 84 -4.67 -0.35 -8.45
N LEU A 85 -4.94 -1.66 -8.38
CA LEU A 85 -4.53 -2.48 -7.24
C LEU A 85 -3.01 -2.51 -7.09
N GLY A 86 -2.27 -2.70 -8.18
CA GLY A 86 -0.79 -2.67 -8.17
C GLY A 86 -0.24 -1.32 -7.70
N ILE A 87 -0.81 -0.21 -8.18
CA ILE A 87 -0.44 1.14 -7.74
C ILE A 87 -0.75 1.33 -6.25
N GLY A 88 -1.92 0.88 -5.78
CA GLY A 88 -2.31 0.94 -4.38
C GLY A 88 -1.36 0.15 -3.47
N LEU A 89 -1.04 -1.09 -3.85
CA LEU A 89 -0.11 -1.95 -3.12
C LEU A 89 1.30 -1.34 -3.07
N ILE A 90 1.82 -0.82 -4.18
CA ILE A 90 3.13 -0.15 -4.18
C ILE A 90 3.11 1.13 -3.34
N THR A 91 2.04 1.92 -3.43
CA THR A 91 1.87 3.13 -2.60
C THR A 91 1.90 2.77 -1.12
N HIS A 92 1.17 1.73 -0.73
CA HIS A 92 1.16 1.21 0.62
C HIS A 92 2.57 0.79 1.09
N MET A 93 3.28 -0.01 0.29
CA MET A 93 4.65 -0.47 0.61
C MET A 93 5.65 0.68 0.75
N LEU A 94 5.50 1.74 -0.06
CA LEU A 94 6.34 2.94 0.05
C LEU A 94 6.07 3.72 1.33
N LEU A 95 4.82 3.79 1.78
CA LEU A 95 4.46 4.41 3.06
C LEU A 95 5.00 3.59 4.23
N ASP A 96 4.88 2.27 4.19
CA ASP A 96 5.43 1.36 5.21
C ASP A 96 6.96 1.42 5.28
N ALA A 97 7.64 1.60 4.15
CA ALA A 97 9.07 1.81 4.12
C ALA A 97 9.53 3.08 4.86
N THR A 98 8.64 4.07 5.07
CA THR A 98 9.00 5.28 5.83
C THR A 98 9.22 5.02 7.32
N ASP A 99 8.67 3.94 7.87
CA ASP A 99 8.92 3.54 9.26
C ASP A 99 10.18 2.66 9.41
N CYS A 100 10.83 2.27 8.30
CA CYS A 100 12.08 1.50 8.33
C CYS A 100 13.34 2.37 8.42
N ALA A 101 13.21 3.69 8.33
CA ALA A 101 14.33 4.62 8.32
C ALA A 101 14.75 5.11 9.73
N PHE A 102 14.14 4.61 10.80
CA PHE A 102 14.31 5.10 12.17
C PHE A 102 14.34 3.97 13.20
#